data_AF-A0A958R5S1-F1
#
_entry.id   AF-A0A958R5S1-F1
#
_cell.length_a   1.000
_cell.length_b   1.000
_cell.length_c   1.000
_cell.angle_alpha   90.00
_cell.angle_beta   90.00
_cell.angle_gamma   90.00
#
_symmetry.space_group_name_H-M   'P 1'
#
loop_
_entity.id
_entity.type
_entity.pdbx_description
1 polymer ?
#
loop_
_entity_poly.entity_id
_entity_poly.type
_entity_poly.pdbx_seq_one_letter_code
_entity_poly.pdbx_strand_id
1 'polypeptide(L)'
;MDNYRFGIRFIFGILFKVIMFSITKKQKDVLDFINAYLLENGISPTIEEIKKGLKLKAVSTIHEHIASLKEKGYLEKSEKNTRGIAPVKMIRSIVEIPILGRIKAGYPLEAIEESEGTVSVINPDIKSAEGYYALRVVGDSMIDDGIFDGDTVIIKKQSVAENGQTVVAIIDDNEATLKKLYRKGKGFELVARNPNMPTLFKTHVEVRGVVVQVISHIDNTPVVTAQEKNKKRLFRTIDLFAGVGGIRLGFEKAGFKTVFANDFEENCRNTYDINFRDAKLVVEDIRKVGIDDLPEFDFLLGGFPCQAFSIAGYRQGFNDKKNRGDLFFDVARIIDRRQPAGFLLENVKNLKSHDGGRTFRIIEETLKELGYHVKAKVLNTMEYGNIPQNRERIYIVGFKDKVYADRFEFPMPQKLTVKITDLLEKNVDKKYYYNDKPLFEKLKNYVIEEGKVYQWRRQYVRENKSGVCPTLTANMGMGGHNVPIIKDKKGIRKLTPLECFRIQGFP
;
A
#
# COMPACT_ATOMS: atom_id res chain seq x y z
N MET A 1 26.70 -6.20 -39.16
CA MET A 1 25.34 -6.26 -39.71
C MET A 1 24.56 -7.24 -38.84
N ASP A 2 24.55 -7.02 -37.51
CA ASP A 2 24.30 -8.09 -36.53
C ASP A 2 23.28 -7.73 -35.44
N ASN A 3 22.60 -6.58 -35.53
CA ASN A 3 21.57 -6.16 -34.57
C ASN A 3 20.13 -6.56 -34.96
N TYR A 4 19.93 -7.24 -36.09
CA TYR A 4 18.60 -7.64 -36.57
C TYR A 4 18.13 -9.03 -36.12
N ARG A 5 18.96 -9.81 -35.40
CA ARG A 5 18.61 -11.18 -34.99
C ARG A 5 18.13 -11.34 -33.53
N PHE A 6 18.29 -10.35 -32.66
CA PHE A 6 17.86 -10.46 -31.25
C PHE A 6 16.43 -9.97 -30.99
N GLY A 7 15.93 -8.99 -31.76
CA GLY A 7 14.58 -8.43 -31.60
C GLY A 7 13.43 -9.38 -31.96
N ILE A 8 13.67 -10.35 -32.85
CA ILE A 8 12.64 -11.29 -33.30
C ILE A 8 12.32 -12.35 -32.23
N ARG A 9 13.28 -12.69 -31.35
CA ARG A 9 13.07 -13.66 -30.26
C ARG A 9 12.30 -13.10 -29.05
N PHE A 10 12.34 -11.78 -28.82
CA PHE A 10 11.69 -11.13 -27.68
C PHE A 10 10.21 -10.79 -27.96
N ILE A 11 9.89 -10.40 -29.20
CA ILE A 11 8.51 -10.17 -29.66
C ILE A 11 7.71 -11.50 -29.65
N PHE A 12 8.35 -12.61 -30.02
CA PHE A 12 7.71 -13.93 -29.97
C PHE A 12 7.32 -14.36 -28.55
N GLY A 13 8.10 -14.01 -27.52
CA GLY A 13 7.83 -14.40 -26.12
C GLY A 13 6.66 -13.67 -25.44
N ILE A 14 6.42 -12.39 -25.79
CA ILE A 14 5.28 -11.61 -25.25
C ILE A 14 3.99 -11.97 -25.97
N LEU A 15 4.05 -12.21 -27.29
CA LEU A 15 2.91 -12.73 -28.06
C LEU A 15 2.49 -14.11 -27.52
N PHE A 16 3.45 -14.95 -27.12
CA PHE A 16 3.20 -16.28 -26.53
C PHE A 16 2.40 -16.24 -25.21
N LYS A 17 2.54 -15.18 -24.40
CA LYS A 17 1.91 -15.09 -23.07
C LYS A 17 0.48 -14.51 -23.12
N VAL A 18 0.16 -13.69 -24.11
CA VAL A 18 -1.23 -13.23 -24.39
C VAL A 18 -2.08 -14.38 -24.96
N ILE A 19 -1.47 -15.26 -25.75
CA ILE A 19 -2.12 -16.46 -26.30
C ILE A 19 -2.51 -17.48 -25.20
N MET A 20 -1.84 -17.45 -24.04
CA MET A 20 -2.11 -18.39 -22.93
C MET A 20 -3.44 -18.19 -22.21
N PHE A 21 -4.09 -17.02 -22.29
CA PHE A 21 -5.41 -16.81 -21.67
C PHE A 21 -6.56 -16.68 -22.67
N SER A 22 -6.27 -16.40 -23.94
CA SER A 22 -7.28 -16.40 -25.01
C SER A 22 -7.65 -17.84 -25.37
N ILE A 23 -8.92 -18.20 -25.22
CA ILE A 23 -9.45 -19.44 -25.78
C ILE A 23 -10.07 -19.16 -27.16
N THR A 24 -9.87 -20.06 -28.12
CA THR A 24 -10.47 -19.91 -29.46
C THR A 24 -11.99 -20.04 -29.37
N LYS A 25 -12.72 -19.58 -30.41
CA LYS A 25 -14.19 -19.79 -30.49
C LYS A 25 -14.56 -21.26 -30.28
N LYS A 26 -13.80 -22.19 -30.84
CA LYS A 26 -14.00 -23.64 -30.65
C LYS A 26 -13.68 -24.13 -29.24
N GLN A 27 -12.65 -23.60 -28.60
CA GLN A 27 -12.36 -23.90 -27.20
C GLN A 27 -13.45 -23.34 -26.26
N LYS A 28 -14.00 -22.17 -26.58
CA LYS A 28 -15.17 -21.60 -25.88
C LYS A 28 -16.41 -22.47 -26.08
N ASP A 29 -16.72 -22.87 -27.31
CA ASP A 29 -17.86 -23.76 -27.61
C ASP A 29 -17.75 -25.09 -26.82
N VAL A 30 -16.54 -25.65 -26.70
CA VAL A 30 -16.27 -26.85 -25.90
C VAL A 30 -16.48 -26.61 -24.41
N LEU A 31 -15.98 -25.50 -23.87
CA LEU A 31 -16.15 -25.15 -22.46
C LEU A 31 -17.62 -24.89 -22.12
N ASP A 32 -18.33 -24.15 -22.97
CA ASP A 32 -19.76 -23.83 -22.84
C ASP A 32 -20.62 -25.11 -22.90
N PHE A 33 -20.29 -26.05 -23.80
CA PHE A 33 -20.98 -27.33 -23.87
C PHE A 33 -20.75 -28.20 -22.62
N ILE A 34 -19.51 -28.26 -22.11
CA ILE A 34 -19.20 -29.00 -20.87
C ILE A 34 -19.98 -28.40 -19.69
N ASN A 35 -20.03 -27.07 -19.59
CA ASN A 35 -20.80 -26.35 -18.57
C ASN A 35 -22.30 -26.68 -18.68
N ALA A 36 -22.88 -26.54 -19.87
CA ALA A 36 -24.31 -26.78 -20.10
C ALA A 36 -24.70 -28.24 -19.81
N TYR A 37 -23.90 -29.20 -20.29
CA TYR A 37 -24.17 -30.62 -20.09
C TYR A 37 -24.06 -31.00 -18.59
N LEU A 38 -23.09 -30.45 -17.87
CA LEU A 38 -22.93 -30.67 -16.42
C LEU A 38 -24.12 -30.09 -15.63
N LEU A 39 -24.61 -28.91 -16.01
CA LEU A 39 -25.78 -28.27 -15.40
C LEU A 39 -27.07 -29.06 -15.64
N GLU A 40 -27.25 -29.60 -16.85
CA GLU A 40 -28.46 -30.30 -17.25
C GLU A 40 -28.51 -31.75 -16.76
N ASN A 41 -27.37 -32.46 -16.77
CA ASN A 41 -27.31 -33.90 -16.49
C ASN A 41 -26.66 -34.25 -15.15
N GLY A 42 -26.17 -33.25 -14.41
CA GLY A 42 -25.49 -33.42 -13.12
C GLY A 42 -24.13 -34.15 -13.19
N ILE A 43 -23.67 -34.48 -14.40
CA ILE A 43 -22.44 -35.25 -14.66
C ILE A 43 -21.67 -34.65 -15.84
N SER A 44 -20.35 -34.75 -15.84
CA SER A 44 -19.53 -34.29 -16.96
C SER A 44 -19.80 -35.12 -18.21
N PRO A 45 -19.89 -34.49 -19.40
CA PRO A 45 -19.98 -35.23 -20.66
C PRO A 45 -18.71 -36.04 -20.93
N THR A 46 -18.87 -37.14 -21.64
CA THR A 46 -17.81 -37.94 -22.25
C THR A 46 -17.31 -37.29 -23.54
N ILE A 47 -16.15 -37.71 -24.03
CA ILE A 47 -15.56 -37.18 -25.27
C ILE A 47 -16.47 -37.43 -26.49
N GLU A 48 -17.14 -38.59 -26.56
CA GLU A 48 -18.10 -38.88 -27.62
C GLU A 48 -19.37 -38.01 -27.53
N GLU A 49 -19.81 -37.64 -26.32
CA GLU A 49 -20.95 -36.73 -26.12
C GLU A 49 -20.60 -35.30 -26.53
N ILE A 50 -19.38 -34.83 -26.22
CA ILE A 50 -18.87 -33.54 -26.70
C ILE A 50 -18.80 -33.54 -28.24
N LYS A 51 -18.33 -34.65 -28.83
CA LYS A 51 -18.23 -34.80 -30.29
C LYS A 51 -19.58 -34.72 -30.97
N LYS A 52 -20.56 -35.45 -30.45
CA LYS A 52 -21.93 -35.47 -30.97
C LYS A 52 -22.60 -34.12 -30.78
N GLY A 53 -22.48 -33.52 -29.60
CA GLY A 53 -23.10 -32.23 -29.25
C GLY A 53 -22.58 -31.05 -30.07
N LEU A 54 -21.27 -31.01 -30.35
CA LEU A 54 -20.65 -29.96 -31.15
C LEU A 54 -20.52 -30.29 -32.64
N LYS A 55 -21.08 -31.43 -33.08
CA LYS A 55 -21.04 -31.93 -34.47
C LYS A 55 -19.61 -31.95 -35.06
N LEU A 56 -18.64 -32.39 -34.27
CA LEU A 56 -17.24 -32.43 -34.68
C LEU A 56 -16.91 -33.76 -35.37
N LYS A 57 -16.04 -33.70 -36.40
CA LYS A 57 -15.73 -34.88 -37.25
C LYS A 57 -14.79 -35.88 -36.60
N ALA A 58 -13.89 -35.44 -35.71
CA ALA A 58 -12.83 -36.28 -35.15
C ALA A 58 -12.73 -36.15 -33.62
N VAL A 59 -12.47 -37.30 -32.97
CA VAL A 59 -12.30 -37.42 -31.51
C VAL A 59 -11.00 -36.76 -31.05
N SER A 60 -9.94 -36.86 -31.86
CA SER A 60 -8.64 -36.26 -31.60
C SER A 60 -8.70 -34.74 -31.38
N THR A 61 -9.50 -34.03 -32.17
CA THR A 61 -9.67 -32.57 -32.06
C THR A 61 -10.24 -32.14 -30.70
N ILE A 62 -11.05 -32.99 -30.07
CA ILE A 62 -11.65 -32.70 -28.76
C ILE A 62 -10.63 -32.92 -27.65
N HIS A 63 -9.84 -33.99 -27.74
CA HIS A 63 -8.72 -34.21 -26.82
C HIS A 63 -7.74 -33.03 -26.83
N GLU A 64 -7.43 -32.49 -28.00
CA GLU A 64 -6.57 -31.31 -28.15
C GLU A 64 -7.17 -30.06 -27.48
N HIS A 65 -8.46 -29.78 -27.71
CA HIS A 65 -9.11 -28.62 -27.09
C HIS A 65 -9.23 -28.76 -25.56
N ILE A 66 -9.54 -29.95 -25.06
CA ILE A 66 -9.61 -30.22 -23.61
C ILE A 66 -8.23 -30.09 -22.97
N ALA A 67 -7.18 -30.66 -23.58
CA ALA A 67 -5.81 -30.56 -23.07
C ALA A 67 -5.37 -29.09 -22.99
N SER A 68 -5.65 -28.31 -24.05
CA SER A 68 -5.36 -26.87 -24.07
C SER A 68 -6.15 -26.09 -23.03
N LEU A 69 -7.45 -26.38 -22.84
CA LEU A 69 -8.26 -25.72 -21.81
C LEU A 69 -7.79 -26.06 -20.38
N LYS A 70 -7.29 -27.27 -20.14
CA LYS A 70 -6.67 -27.68 -18.88
C LYS A 70 -5.37 -26.94 -18.60
N GLU A 71 -4.47 -26.89 -19.59
CA GLU A 71 -3.21 -26.14 -19.48
C GLU A 71 -3.43 -24.65 -19.21
N LYS A 72 -4.50 -24.09 -19.77
CA LYS A 72 -4.94 -22.70 -19.55
C LYS A 72 -5.73 -22.47 -18.26
N GLY A 73 -5.96 -23.52 -17.45
CA GLY A 73 -6.62 -23.41 -16.14
C GLY A 73 -8.15 -23.28 -16.18
N TYR A 74 -8.79 -23.58 -17.32
CA TYR A 74 -10.26 -23.53 -17.46
C TYR A 74 -10.94 -24.85 -17.07
N LEU A 75 -10.22 -25.97 -17.10
CA LEU A 75 -10.72 -27.31 -16.76
C LEU A 75 -9.73 -28.02 -15.81
N GLU A 76 -10.25 -28.80 -14.86
CA GLU A 76 -9.49 -29.65 -13.95
C GLU A 76 -9.89 -31.13 -14.08
N LYS A 77 -9.01 -32.04 -13.61
CA LYS A 77 -9.28 -33.49 -13.60
C LYS A 77 -9.77 -33.90 -12.21
N SER A 78 -10.99 -34.45 -12.13
CA SER A 78 -11.46 -35.13 -10.91
C SER A 78 -10.85 -36.54 -10.85
N GLU A 79 -10.22 -36.88 -9.72
CA GLU A 79 -9.45 -38.12 -9.53
C GLU A 79 -10.29 -39.40 -9.39
N LYS A 80 -11.63 -39.35 -9.45
CA LYS A 80 -12.48 -40.51 -9.10
C LYS A 80 -13.42 -41.08 -10.15
N ASN A 81 -13.37 -40.72 -11.44
CA ASN A 81 -14.18 -41.43 -12.45
C ASN A 81 -13.67 -41.26 -13.89
N THR A 82 -14.10 -42.16 -14.78
CA THR A 82 -13.88 -42.11 -16.26
C THR A 82 -14.48 -40.85 -16.92
N ARG A 83 -15.28 -40.06 -16.18
CA ARG A 83 -15.87 -38.76 -16.57
C ARG A 83 -15.22 -37.57 -15.84
N GLY A 84 -13.90 -37.56 -15.74
CA GLY A 84 -13.14 -36.63 -14.88
C GLY A 84 -12.73 -35.29 -15.51
N ILE A 85 -13.66 -34.53 -16.12
CA ILE A 85 -13.39 -33.16 -16.58
C ILE A 85 -14.41 -32.21 -15.93
N ALA A 86 -13.96 -31.25 -15.14
CA ALA A 86 -14.85 -30.27 -14.51
C ALA A 86 -14.29 -28.84 -14.63
N PRO A 87 -15.13 -27.81 -14.79
CA PRO A 87 -14.69 -26.41 -14.75
C PRO A 87 -14.19 -26.01 -13.35
N VAL A 88 -13.11 -25.22 -13.29
CA VAL A 88 -12.42 -24.84 -12.03
C VAL A 88 -13.26 -23.88 -11.16
N LYS A 89 -14.19 -23.12 -11.73
CA LYS A 89 -15.18 -22.29 -11.02
C LYS A 89 -16.47 -22.25 -11.84
N MET A 90 -17.63 -22.45 -11.19
CA MET A 90 -18.93 -22.12 -11.80
C MET A 90 -18.99 -20.61 -12.07
N ILE A 91 -18.74 -20.19 -13.31
CA ILE A 91 -18.97 -18.81 -13.73
C ILE A 91 -20.49 -18.61 -13.81
N ARG A 92 -21.05 -17.92 -12.81
CA ARG A 92 -22.46 -17.52 -12.77
C ARG A 92 -22.69 -16.34 -13.74
N SER A 93 -23.85 -16.35 -14.39
CA SER A 93 -24.29 -15.49 -15.50
C SER A 93 -23.98 -13.99 -15.35
N ILE A 94 -23.47 -13.39 -16.43
CA ILE A 94 -23.42 -11.92 -16.61
C ILE A 94 -24.84 -11.42 -16.87
N VAL A 95 -25.26 -10.36 -16.17
CA VAL A 95 -26.59 -9.72 -16.33
C VAL A 95 -26.41 -8.30 -16.87
N GLU A 96 -27.14 -7.91 -17.90
CA GLU A 96 -27.11 -6.52 -18.43
C GLU A 96 -28.24 -5.69 -17.83
N ILE A 97 -27.91 -4.57 -17.18
CA ILE A 97 -28.87 -3.68 -16.50
C ILE A 97 -28.97 -2.35 -17.26
N PRO A 98 -30.17 -1.82 -17.55
CA PRO A 98 -30.32 -0.55 -18.27
C PRO A 98 -29.89 0.66 -17.42
N ILE A 99 -29.15 1.58 -18.03
CA ILE A 99 -28.80 2.88 -17.46
C ILE A 99 -29.91 3.87 -17.80
N LEU A 100 -30.60 4.40 -16.79
CA LEU A 100 -31.78 5.25 -16.98
C LEU A 100 -31.49 6.75 -16.94
N GLY A 101 -30.24 7.14 -16.67
CA GLY A 101 -29.83 8.55 -16.68
C GLY A 101 -28.78 8.87 -15.62
N ARG A 102 -28.73 10.14 -15.21
CA ARG A 102 -27.76 10.68 -14.25
C ARG A 102 -28.43 11.10 -12.95
N ILE A 103 -27.73 11.04 -11.82
CA ILE A 103 -28.22 11.47 -10.50
C ILE A 103 -27.23 12.42 -9.82
N LYS A 104 -27.69 13.64 -9.50
CA LYS A 104 -26.87 14.64 -8.81
C LYS A 104 -26.85 14.42 -7.31
N ALA A 105 -25.68 14.65 -6.75
CA ALA A 105 -25.34 14.43 -5.36
C ALA A 105 -25.71 15.66 -4.47
N GLY A 106 -26.11 16.81 -5.01
CA GLY A 106 -26.15 18.05 -4.22
C GLY A 106 -27.30 19.04 -4.42
N TYR A 107 -27.91 19.18 -5.61
CA TYR A 107 -28.96 20.17 -5.97
C TYR A 107 -29.61 19.78 -7.33
N PRO A 108 -30.82 20.29 -7.70
CA PRO A 108 -31.85 19.66 -8.57
C PRO A 108 -31.44 18.94 -9.86
N LEU A 109 -32.26 17.95 -10.23
CA LEU A 109 -32.23 17.23 -11.50
C LEU A 109 -33.30 17.77 -12.47
N GLU A 110 -32.91 18.11 -13.69
CA GLU A 110 -33.82 17.99 -14.82
C GLU A 110 -33.81 16.51 -15.24
N ALA A 111 -34.97 15.87 -15.15
CA ALA A 111 -35.17 14.50 -15.61
C ALA A 111 -35.01 14.48 -17.14
N ILE A 112 -33.94 13.84 -17.62
CA ILE A 112 -33.85 13.43 -19.02
C ILE A 112 -33.77 11.91 -19.01
N GLU A 113 -34.90 11.28 -19.35
CA GLU A 113 -35.03 9.84 -19.63
C GLU A 113 -34.39 9.50 -20.99
N GLU A 114 -33.08 9.73 -21.13
CA GLU A 114 -32.33 9.19 -22.26
C GLU A 114 -31.62 7.92 -21.80
N SER A 115 -32.02 6.78 -22.36
CA SER A 115 -31.40 5.49 -22.08
C SER A 115 -29.93 5.50 -22.55
N GLU A 116 -28.97 5.66 -21.63
CA GLU A 116 -27.53 5.69 -21.91
C GLU A 116 -26.94 4.28 -22.19
N GLY A 117 -27.75 3.28 -22.55
CA GLY A 117 -27.32 1.90 -22.82
C GLY A 117 -27.50 0.95 -21.63
N THR A 118 -26.73 -0.14 -21.60
CA THR A 118 -26.74 -1.14 -20.52
C THR A 118 -25.36 -1.24 -19.84
N VAL A 119 -25.34 -1.69 -18.58
CA VAL A 119 -24.12 -2.03 -17.85
C VAL A 119 -24.13 -3.51 -17.48
N SER A 120 -23.05 -4.22 -17.78
CA SER A 120 -22.89 -5.64 -17.44
C SER A 120 -22.49 -5.79 -15.97
N VAL A 121 -23.26 -6.59 -15.23
CA VAL A 121 -23.10 -6.82 -13.80
C VAL A 121 -22.87 -8.30 -13.52
N ILE A 122 -21.90 -8.57 -12.64
CA ILE A 122 -21.61 -9.91 -12.10
C ILE A 122 -21.85 -9.83 -10.60
N ASN A 123 -23.06 -10.20 -10.17
CA ASN A 123 -23.47 -10.17 -8.76
C ASN A 123 -24.35 -11.40 -8.44
N PRO A 124 -23.98 -12.26 -7.47
CA PRO A 124 -24.75 -13.44 -7.11
C PRO A 124 -26.20 -13.18 -6.68
N ASP A 125 -26.49 -11.97 -6.20
CA ASP A 125 -27.82 -11.57 -5.71
C ASP A 125 -28.71 -11.01 -6.83
N ILE A 126 -28.14 -10.76 -8.02
CA ILE A 126 -28.83 -10.25 -9.21
C ILE A 126 -28.96 -11.39 -10.21
N LYS A 127 -30.15 -12.02 -10.22
CA LYS A 127 -30.44 -13.18 -11.10
C LYS A 127 -30.91 -12.77 -12.49
N SER A 128 -31.47 -11.57 -12.63
CA SER A 128 -31.94 -10.99 -13.89
C SER A 128 -31.91 -9.46 -13.79
N ALA A 129 -32.09 -8.77 -14.92
CA ALA A 129 -32.20 -7.32 -14.97
C ALA A 129 -33.53 -6.80 -14.40
N GLU A 130 -34.52 -7.69 -14.23
CA GLU A 130 -35.86 -7.34 -13.76
C GLU A 130 -35.81 -6.79 -12.33
N GLY A 131 -36.42 -5.62 -12.12
CA GLY A 131 -36.41 -4.94 -10.83
C GLY A 131 -35.13 -4.16 -10.52
N TYR A 132 -34.18 -4.06 -11.45
CA TYR A 132 -32.96 -3.26 -11.30
C TYR A 132 -32.86 -2.18 -12.37
N TYR A 133 -32.10 -1.13 -12.07
CA TYR A 133 -31.69 -0.09 -13.01
C TYR A 133 -30.39 0.56 -12.56
N ALA A 134 -29.73 1.26 -13.47
CA ALA A 134 -28.48 1.96 -13.19
C ALA A 134 -28.64 3.48 -13.37
N LEU A 135 -27.90 4.26 -12.58
CA LEU A 135 -27.79 5.71 -12.73
C LEU A 135 -26.31 6.12 -12.66
N ARG A 136 -25.92 7.11 -13.46
CA ARG A 136 -24.58 7.72 -13.39
C ARG A 136 -24.56 8.88 -12.39
N VAL A 137 -23.64 8.84 -11.44
CA VAL A 137 -23.49 9.80 -10.35
C VAL A 137 -22.87 11.08 -10.86
N VAL A 138 -23.38 12.21 -10.37
CA VAL A 138 -22.83 13.55 -10.63
C VAL A 138 -22.64 14.28 -9.29
N GLY A 139 -21.42 14.68 -8.97
CA GLY A 139 -21.02 15.35 -7.74
C GLY A 139 -20.43 14.43 -6.66
N ASP A 140 -20.14 15.00 -5.49
CA ASP A 140 -19.24 14.44 -4.46
C ASP A 140 -19.91 14.19 -3.11
N SER A 141 -21.25 14.13 -3.04
CA SER A 141 -21.94 14.03 -1.74
C SER A 141 -21.80 12.68 -1.01
N MET A 142 -21.29 11.66 -1.69
CA MET A 142 -21.24 10.28 -1.18
C MET A 142 -19.81 9.70 -1.15
N ILE A 143 -18.80 10.57 -1.16
CA ILE A 143 -17.37 10.19 -1.26
C ILE A 143 -16.87 9.30 -0.12
N ASP A 144 -17.34 9.50 1.12
CA ASP A 144 -16.96 8.67 2.28
C ASP A 144 -17.62 7.28 2.24
N ASP A 145 -18.59 7.09 1.35
CA ASP A 145 -19.21 5.81 1.03
C ASP A 145 -18.61 5.18 -0.25
N GLY A 146 -17.55 5.79 -0.80
CA GLY A 146 -16.84 5.31 -1.99
C GLY A 146 -17.61 5.50 -3.30
N ILE A 147 -18.56 6.45 -3.35
CA ILE A 147 -19.32 6.80 -4.55
C ILE A 147 -18.82 8.16 -5.05
N PHE A 148 -18.17 8.18 -6.21
CA PHE A 148 -17.54 9.35 -6.79
C PHE A 148 -18.32 9.90 -7.99
N ASP A 149 -18.03 11.16 -8.35
CA ASP A 149 -18.54 11.77 -9.59
C ASP A 149 -18.17 10.91 -10.81
N GLY A 150 -19.15 10.66 -11.68
CA GLY A 150 -19.04 9.80 -12.85
C GLY A 150 -19.42 8.34 -12.61
N ASP A 151 -19.37 7.82 -11.39
CA ASP A 151 -19.63 6.41 -11.08
C ASP A 151 -21.03 5.95 -11.53
N THR A 152 -21.21 4.67 -11.84
CA THR A 152 -22.52 4.09 -12.15
C THR A 152 -23.00 3.27 -10.95
N VAL A 153 -24.11 3.66 -10.34
CA VAL A 153 -24.73 2.92 -9.24
C VAL A 153 -25.80 1.98 -9.77
N ILE A 154 -25.84 0.75 -9.27
CA ILE A 154 -26.90 -0.23 -9.53
C ILE A 154 -27.93 -0.13 -8.40
N ILE A 155 -29.18 0.07 -8.77
CA ILE A 155 -30.30 0.31 -7.87
C ILE A 155 -31.32 -0.81 -8.01
N LYS A 156 -31.74 -1.36 -6.87
CA LYS A 156 -32.91 -2.23 -6.77
C LYS A 156 -34.16 -1.37 -6.64
N LYS A 157 -35.14 -1.53 -7.55
CA LYS A 157 -36.43 -0.83 -7.52
C LYS A 157 -37.22 -1.27 -6.28
N GLN A 158 -37.47 -0.32 -5.38
CA GLN A 158 -38.28 -0.53 -4.19
C GLN A 158 -38.72 0.82 -3.61
N SER A 159 -39.89 0.85 -2.96
CA SER A 159 -40.50 2.06 -2.38
C SER A 159 -40.16 2.27 -0.90
N VAL A 160 -39.41 1.35 -0.30
CA VAL A 160 -39.04 1.38 1.11
C VAL A 160 -37.55 1.13 1.27
N ALA A 161 -36.95 1.75 2.28
CA ALA A 161 -35.56 1.53 2.68
C ALA A 161 -35.44 1.46 4.20
N GLU A 162 -34.44 0.72 4.65
CA GLU A 162 -34.00 0.63 6.05
C GLU A 162 -33.06 1.81 6.39
N ASN A 163 -32.96 2.12 7.68
CA ASN A 163 -32.07 3.17 8.16
C ASN A 163 -30.61 2.86 7.80
N GLY A 164 -29.89 3.85 7.27
CA GLY A 164 -28.49 3.72 6.88
C GLY A 164 -28.26 3.14 5.48
N GLN A 165 -29.32 2.82 4.73
CA GLN A 165 -29.19 2.46 3.32
C GLN A 165 -28.99 3.71 2.45
N THR A 166 -28.21 3.55 1.38
CA THR A 166 -28.04 4.58 0.35
C THR A 166 -29.17 4.45 -0.66
N VAL A 167 -29.98 5.51 -0.79
CA VAL A 167 -31.23 5.49 -1.56
C VAL A 167 -31.23 6.53 -2.67
N VAL A 168 -31.99 6.24 -3.72
CA VAL A 168 -32.51 7.27 -4.63
C VAL A 168 -33.78 7.82 -4.00
N ALA A 169 -33.69 9.05 -3.48
CA ALA A 169 -34.79 9.76 -2.84
C ALA A 169 -35.30 10.88 -3.75
N ILE A 170 -36.62 10.99 -3.89
CA ILE A 170 -37.29 12.15 -4.46
C ILE A 170 -37.77 13.03 -3.32
N ILE A 171 -37.41 14.31 -3.38
CA ILE A 171 -37.78 15.35 -2.39
C ILE A 171 -38.59 16.47 -3.07
N ASP A 172 -39.02 17.47 -2.29
CA ASP A 172 -39.82 18.62 -2.75
C ASP A 172 -39.32 19.15 -4.11
N ASP A 173 -40.25 19.39 -5.03
CA ASP A 173 -40.02 19.75 -6.45
C ASP A 173 -39.55 18.62 -7.38
N ASN A 174 -39.82 17.34 -7.04
CA ASN A 174 -39.48 16.15 -7.84
C ASN A 174 -37.96 15.94 -8.05
N GLU A 175 -37.13 16.49 -7.17
CA GLU A 175 -35.68 16.37 -7.28
C GLU A 175 -35.17 15.00 -6.83
N ALA A 176 -34.46 14.29 -7.71
CA ALA A 176 -33.81 13.02 -7.38
C ALA A 176 -32.42 13.23 -6.75
N THR A 177 -32.18 12.63 -5.58
CA THR A 177 -30.89 12.70 -4.88
C THR A 177 -30.43 11.34 -4.36
N LEU A 178 -29.11 11.18 -4.23
CA LEU A 178 -28.47 10.02 -3.63
C LEU A 178 -28.00 10.36 -2.21
N LYS A 179 -28.57 9.70 -1.19
CA LYS A 179 -28.27 9.97 0.25
C LYS A 179 -28.40 8.72 1.11
N LYS A 180 -27.80 8.76 2.31
CA LYS A 180 -28.17 7.83 3.40
C LYS A 180 -29.51 8.25 3.99
N LEU A 181 -30.47 7.34 4.06
CA LEU A 181 -31.78 7.61 4.64
C LEU A 181 -31.86 7.13 6.09
N TYR A 182 -32.37 7.98 6.99
CA TYR A 182 -32.71 7.62 8.37
C TYR A 182 -34.10 8.13 8.73
N ARG A 183 -34.97 7.27 9.26
CA ARG A 183 -36.28 7.65 9.80
C ARG A 183 -36.12 8.28 11.17
N LYS A 184 -36.62 9.51 11.35
CA LYS A 184 -36.55 10.28 12.61
C LYS A 184 -37.90 10.93 12.90
N GLY A 185 -38.59 10.43 13.93
CA GLY A 185 -39.91 10.91 14.33
C GLY A 185 -40.95 10.75 13.21
N LYS A 186 -41.58 11.85 12.79
CA LYS A 186 -42.55 11.87 11.67
C LYS A 186 -41.92 12.17 10.30
N GLY A 187 -40.59 12.22 10.20
CA GLY A 187 -39.88 12.55 8.95
C GLY A 187 -38.62 11.71 8.73
N PHE A 188 -37.78 12.18 7.81
CA PHE A 188 -36.58 11.50 7.33
C PHE A 188 -35.38 12.45 7.34
N GLU A 189 -34.24 11.98 7.82
CA GLU A 189 -32.93 12.59 7.62
C GLU A 189 -32.27 11.95 6.38
N LEU A 190 -31.88 12.78 5.43
CA LEU A 190 -31.09 12.43 4.26
C LEU A 190 -29.67 12.97 4.47
N VAL A 191 -28.76 12.05 4.78
CA VAL A 191 -27.38 12.37 5.18
C VAL A 191 -26.46 12.18 3.97
N ALA A 192 -25.71 13.23 3.64
CA ALA A 192 -24.57 13.14 2.72
C ALA A 192 -23.42 12.40 3.41
N ARG A 193 -22.67 11.61 2.65
CA ARG A 193 -21.40 11.00 3.10
C ARG A 193 -20.24 11.82 2.56
N ASN A 194 -20.32 13.12 2.82
CA ASN A 194 -19.30 14.14 2.58
C ASN A 194 -19.36 15.10 3.79
N PRO A 195 -18.29 15.24 4.59
CA PRO A 195 -18.31 16.03 5.83
C PRO A 195 -18.59 17.51 5.61
N ASN A 196 -18.44 18.00 4.38
CA ASN A 196 -18.66 19.39 4.01
C ASN A 196 -20.10 19.69 3.57
N MET A 197 -21.01 18.71 3.61
CA MET A 197 -22.40 18.88 3.20
C MET A 197 -23.38 18.74 4.37
N PRO A 198 -24.39 19.63 4.49
CA PRO A 198 -25.38 19.55 5.56
C PRO A 198 -26.32 18.36 5.38
N THR A 199 -26.83 17.84 6.51
CA THR A 199 -27.92 16.86 6.51
C THR A 199 -29.25 17.54 6.20
N LEU A 200 -30.07 16.93 5.34
CA LEU A 200 -31.40 17.43 5.00
C LEU A 200 -32.45 16.70 5.82
N PHE A 201 -33.38 17.43 6.44
CA PHE A 201 -34.56 16.85 7.09
C PHE A 201 -35.80 17.13 6.24
N LYS A 202 -36.59 16.09 5.96
CA LYS A 202 -37.81 16.17 5.14
C LYS A 202 -38.94 15.39 5.80
N THR A 203 -40.14 15.97 5.81
CA THR A 203 -41.36 15.31 6.33
C THR A 203 -41.90 14.26 5.36
N HIS A 204 -41.61 14.39 4.07
CA HIS A 204 -41.98 13.44 3.04
C HIS A 204 -40.76 13.14 2.15
N VAL A 205 -40.51 11.86 1.88
CA VAL A 205 -39.48 11.39 0.96
C VAL A 205 -40.04 10.19 0.21
N GLU A 206 -40.01 10.24 -1.11
CA GLU A 206 -40.34 9.07 -1.93
C GLU A 206 -39.05 8.32 -2.27
N VAL A 207 -38.96 7.05 -1.88
CA VAL A 207 -37.82 6.19 -2.24
C VAL A 207 -38.12 5.53 -3.59
N ARG A 208 -37.23 5.68 -4.57
CA ARG A 208 -37.32 5.02 -5.88
C ARG A 208 -36.47 3.76 -5.98
N GLY A 209 -35.51 3.60 -5.07
CA GLY A 209 -34.76 2.36 -4.91
C GLY A 209 -33.56 2.48 -3.96
N VAL A 210 -32.91 1.34 -3.73
CA VAL A 210 -31.73 1.20 -2.85
C VAL A 210 -30.51 0.82 -3.68
N VAL A 211 -29.37 1.46 -3.44
CA VAL A 211 -28.10 1.11 -4.08
C VAL A 211 -27.61 -0.24 -3.56
N VAL A 212 -27.39 -1.17 -4.47
CA VAL A 212 -26.89 -2.53 -4.16
C VAL A 212 -25.46 -2.75 -4.64
N GLN A 213 -24.97 -1.95 -5.59
CA GLN A 213 -23.61 -2.06 -6.13
C GLN A 213 -23.18 -0.72 -6.76
N VAL A 214 -21.88 -0.43 -6.70
CA VAL A 214 -21.26 0.74 -7.34
C VAL A 214 -20.26 0.24 -8.38
N ILE A 215 -20.29 0.80 -9.57
CA ILE A 215 -19.40 0.50 -10.69
C ILE A 215 -18.68 1.79 -11.04
N SER A 216 -17.41 1.88 -10.67
CA SER A 216 -16.68 3.13 -10.85
C SER A 216 -16.44 3.46 -12.32
N HIS A 217 -16.71 4.70 -12.71
CA HIS A 217 -16.50 5.16 -14.08
C HIS A 217 -15.05 5.61 -14.23
N ILE A 218 -14.22 4.66 -14.59
CA ILE A 218 -12.89 4.94 -15.11
C ILE A 218 -13.12 5.47 -16.53
N ASP A 219 -13.24 6.79 -16.70
CA ASP A 219 -12.70 7.57 -17.85
C ASP A 219 -13.26 9.02 -17.92
N ASN A 220 -12.55 9.96 -17.28
CA ASN A 220 -12.29 11.30 -17.85
C ASN A 220 -11.04 11.91 -17.17
N THR A 221 -9.88 11.48 -17.65
CA THR A 221 -8.65 12.27 -17.71
C THR A 221 -8.30 12.38 -19.21
N PRO A 222 -7.75 13.51 -19.69
CA PRO A 222 -7.76 13.89 -21.11
C PRO A 222 -7.17 12.82 -22.03
N VAL A 223 -7.54 12.89 -23.31
CA VAL A 223 -6.88 12.15 -24.40
C VAL A 223 -5.38 12.33 -24.26
N VAL A 224 -4.72 11.32 -23.72
CA VAL A 224 -3.28 11.26 -23.79
C VAL A 224 -2.91 10.24 -24.83
N THR A 225 -2.18 10.77 -25.79
CA THR A 225 -1.48 10.10 -26.87
C THR A 225 -0.74 8.85 -26.34
N ALA A 226 -0.28 7.98 -27.25
CA ALA A 226 0.42 6.72 -26.97
C ALA A 226 1.66 6.81 -26.03
N GLN A 227 1.92 7.97 -25.41
CA GLN A 227 2.86 8.22 -24.34
C GLN A 227 2.33 7.92 -22.91
N GLU A 228 1.02 7.72 -22.66
CA GLU A 228 0.46 7.61 -21.29
C GLU A 228 -0.13 6.27 -20.82
N LYS A 229 0.12 5.16 -21.51
CA LYS A 229 -0.18 3.79 -21.00
C LYS A 229 0.69 3.36 -19.80
N ASN A 230 1.23 4.31 -19.04
CA ASN A 230 2.35 4.10 -18.12
C ASN A 230 2.16 4.70 -16.72
N LYS A 231 0.94 5.00 -16.27
CA LYS A 231 0.73 5.28 -14.83
C LYS A 231 0.57 3.96 -14.07
N LYS A 232 1.72 3.43 -13.61
CA LYS A 232 1.80 2.34 -12.64
C LYS A 232 0.88 2.66 -11.45
N ARG A 233 0.05 1.69 -11.03
CA ARG A 233 -0.54 1.68 -9.69
C ARG A 233 0.59 1.94 -8.68
N LEU A 234 0.48 3.01 -7.90
CA LEU A 234 1.47 3.32 -6.86
C LEU A 234 1.37 2.24 -5.78
N PHE A 235 2.50 1.62 -5.44
CA PHE A 235 2.55 0.67 -4.35
C PHE A 235 2.27 1.38 -3.02
N ARG A 236 1.40 0.80 -2.21
CA ARG A 236 0.99 1.36 -0.92
C ARG A 236 1.92 0.89 0.19
N THR A 237 2.34 1.79 1.07
CA THR A 237 3.18 1.47 2.23
C THR A 237 2.47 1.77 3.54
N ILE A 238 2.80 1.01 4.57
CA ILE A 238 2.62 1.44 5.96
C ILE A 238 3.98 1.75 6.57
N ASP A 239 4.04 2.75 7.46
CA ASP A 239 5.26 3.21 8.12
C ASP A 239 5.14 3.03 9.64
N LEU A 240 5.74 1.96 10.17
CA LEU A 240 5.72 1.62 11.60
C LEU A 240 6.95 2.20 12.30
N PHE A 241 6.79 2.66 13.54
CA PHE A 241 7.86 3.38 14.27
C PHE A 241 8.39 4.56 13.43
N ALA A 242 7.45 5.31 12.85
CA ALA A 242 7.72 6.24 11.77
C ALA A 242 8.63 7.39 12.18
N GLY A 243 8.67 7.75 13.47
CA GLY A 243 9.31 8.93 13.98
C GLY A 243 8.85 10.17 13.21
N VAL A 244 9.78 10.83 12.53
CA VAL A 244 9.53 12.01 11.68
C VAL A 244 9.45 11.67 10.18
N GLY A 245 9.27 10.39 9.81
CA GLY A 245 8.97 9.94 8.45
C GLY A 245 10.17 9.80 7.50
N GLY A 246 11.35 9.46 8.03
CA GLY A 246 12.56 9.31 7.22
C GLY A 246 12.47 8.16 6.20
N ILE A 247 11.94 7.00 6.60
CA ILE A 247 11.80 5.84 5.70
C ILE A 247 10.71 6.12 4.66
N ARG A 248 9.54 6.64 5.10
CA ARG A 248 8.47 7.12 4.22
C ARG A 248 8.99 8.04 3.12
N LEU A 249 9.76 9.07 3.47
CA LEU A 249 10.27 10.03 2.49
C LEU A 249 11.08 9.36 1.36
N GLY A 250 11.87 8.34 1.68
CA GLY A 250 12.61 7.56 0.70
C GLY A 250 11.69 6.79 -0.26
N PHE A 251 10.64 6.16 0.27
CA PHE A 251 9.67 5.40 -0.51
C PHE A 251 8.75 6.29 -1.36
N GLU A 252 8.28 7.42 -0.82
CA GLU A 252 7.47 8.39 -1.59
C GLU A 252 8.28 9.00 -2.75
N LYS A 253 9.57 9.32 -2.53
CA LYS A 253 10.48 9.73 -3.62
C LYS A 253 10.65 8.66 -4.70
N ALA A 254 10.50 7.38 -4.35
CA ALA A 254 10.54 6.26 -5.29
C ALA A 254 9.18 5.96 -5.96
N GLY A 255 8.14 6.76 -5.68
CA GLY A 255 6.80 6.59 -6.26
C GLY A 255 5.90 5.59 -5.52
N PHE A 256 6.11 5.40 -4.22
CA PHE A 256 5.17 4.69 -3.35
C PHE A 256 4.22 5.69 -2.68
N LYS A 257 3.07 5.21 -2.18
CA LYS A 257 2.11 6.02 -1.42
C LYS A 257 1.96 5.47 -0.01
N THR A 258 2.29 6.24 1.02
CA THR A 258 2.04 5.83 2.39
C THR A 258 0.56 6.01 2.75
N VAL A 259 -0.07 4.93 3.24
CA VAL A 259 -1.50 4.89 3.61
C VAL A 259 -1.74 4.80 5.12
N PHE A 260 -0.71 4.45 5.89
CA PHE A 260 -0.77 4.41 7.35
C PHE A 260 0.60 4.71 7.93
N ALA A 261 0.63 5.41 9.07
CA ALA A 261 1.85 5.65 9.82
C ALA A 261 1.57 5.58 11.32
N ASN A 262 2.48 4.97 12.07
CA ASN A 262 2.36 4.82 13.51
C ASN A 262 3.68 5.10 14.23
N ASP A 263 3.59 5.80 15.36
CA ASP A 263 4.64 5.90 16.37
C ASP A 263 3.98 5.99 17.75
N PHE A 264 4.70 5.70 18.83
CA PHE A 264 4.15 5.85 20.18
C PHE A 264 4.48 7.21 20.81
N GLU A 265 5.47 7.93 20.27
CA GLU A 265 5.95 9.21 20.79
C GLU A 265 5.13 10.38 20.23
N GLU A 266 4.41 11.08 21.11
CA GLU A 266 3.54 12.19 20.73
C GLU A 266 4.30 13.35 20.08
N ASN A 267 5.54 13.60 20.50
CA ASN A 267 6.37 14.68 19.93
C ASN A 267 6.68 14.48 18.44
N CYS A 268 6.64 13.23 17.95
CA CYS A 268 6.84 12.92 16.54
C CYS A 268 5.68 13.46 15.68
N ARG A 269 4.43 13.43 16.19
CA ARG A 269 3.23 13.81 15.46
C ARG A 269 3.31 15.22 14.90
N ASN A 270 3.71 16.18 15.71
CA ASN A 270 3.78 17.59 15.30
C ASN A 270 4.68 17.78 14.07
N THR A 271 5.86 17.15 14.08
CA THR A 271 6.78 17.24 12.94
C THR A 271 6.25 16.44 11.76
N TYR A 272 5.73 15.24 12.01
CA TYR A 272 5.24 14.35 10.95
C TYR A 272 4.06 14.98 10.19
N ASP A 273 3.02 15.41 10.90
CA ASP A 273 1.75 15.84 10.30
C ASP A 273 1.85 17.19 9.57
N ILE A 274 2.82 18.04 9.94
CA ILE A 274 3.12 19.28 9.20
C ILE A 274 3.79 18.96 7.86
N ASN A 275 4.64 17.93 7.80
CA ASN A 275 5.38 17.57 6.60
C ASN A 275 4.63 16.62 5.68
N PHE A 276 3.74 15.79 6.22
CA PHE A 276 2.95 14.82 5.46
C PHE A 276 1.46 15.14 5.55
N ARG A 277 0.88 15.62 4.44
CA ARG A 277 -0.53 16.03 4.39
C ARG A 277 -1.51 14.88 4.35
N ASP A 278 -1.10 13.74 3.77
CA ASP A 278 -1.93 12.56 3.56
C ASP A 278 -2.04 11.72 4.84
N ALA A 279 -1.54 10.47 4.85
CA ALA A 279 -1.55 9.60 6.02
C ALA A 279 -0.90 10.29 7.23
N LYS A 280 -1.72 10.66 8.22
CA LYS A 280 -1.29 11.29 9.48
C LYS A 280 -0.72 10.27 10.45
N LEU A 281 0.07 10.74 11.42
CA LEU A 281 0.69 9.88 12.41
C LEU A 281 -0.31 9.44 13.48
N VAL A 282 -0.60 8.15 13.49
CA VAL A 282 -1.35 7.51 14.59
C VAL A 282 -0.40 7.36 15.78
N VAL A 283 -0.63 8.14 16.84
CA VAL A 283 0.13 8.06 18.08
C VAL A 283 -0.50 6.98 18.95
N GLU A 284 0.06 5.77 18.88
CA GLU A 284 -0.40 4.62 19.65
C GLU A 284 0.74 3.60 19.75
N ASP A 285 0.70 2.81 20.81
CA ASP A 285 1.51 1.62 20.95
C ASP A 285 1.11 0.57 19.91
N ILE A 286 2.06 0.14 19.06
CA ILE A 286 1.81 -0.84 17.99
C ILE A 286 1.18 -2.15 18.49
N ARG A 287 1.37 -2.50 19.77
CA ARG A 287 0.74 -3.66 20.43
C ARG A 287 -0.78 -3.55 20.51
N LYS A 288 -1.30 -2.32 20.51
CA LYS A 288 -2.74 -2.02 20.55
C LYS A 288 -3.37 -1.80 19.18
N VAL A 289 -2.56 -1.67 18.13
CA VAL A 289 -3.07 -1.53 16.76
C VAL A 289 -3.59 -2.88 16.27
N GLY A 290 -4.90 -2.95 16.05
CA GLY A 290 -5.59 -4.12 15.52
C GLY A 290 -5.19 -4.38 14.08
N ILE A 291 -5.13 -5.67 13.71
CA ILE A 291 -4.79 -6.06 12.33
C ILE A 291 -5.86 -5.57 11.35
N ASP A 292 -7.13 -5.57 11.77
CA ASP A 292 -8.27 -5.19 10.93
C ASP A 292 -8.41 -3.66 10.80
N ASP A 293 -7.77 -2.89 11.69
CA ASP A 293 -7.73 -1.43 11.63
C ASP A 293 -6.72 -0.89 10.61
N LEU A 294 -5.81 -1.75 10.12
CA LEU A 294 -4.82 -1.35 9.13
C LEU A 294 -5.46 -1.27 7.73
N PRO A 295 -5.22 -0.19 6.96
CA PRO A 295 -5.67 -0.13 5.58
C PRO A 295 -4.94 -1.18 4.73
N GLU A 296 -5.45 -1.45 3.55
CA GLU A 296 -4.78 -2.33 2.59
C GLU A 296 -3.44 -1.73 2.12
N PHE A 297 -2.36 -2.52 2.16
CA PHE A 297 -1.00 -2.09 1.79
C PHE A 297 -0.21 -3.18 1.04
N ASP A 298 0.77 -2.76 0.25
CA ASP A 298 1.64 -3.65 -0.52
C ASP A 298 2.99 -3.88 0.19
N PHE A 299 3.50 -2.88 0.92
CA PHE A 299 4.79 -2.92 1.59
C PHE A 299 4.73 -2.44 3.04
N LEU A 300 5.47 -3.11 3.93
CA LEU A 300 5.64 -2.69 5.33
C LEU A 300 7.01 -2.05 5.54
N LEU A 301 7.03 -0.87 6.16
CA LEU A 301 8.26 -0.15 6.54
C LEU A 301 8.34 -0.13 8.07
N GLY A 302 9.54 -0.28 8.63
CA GLY A 302 9.70 -0.26 10.09
C GLY A 302 11.11 -0.02 10.63
N GLY A 303 11.30 1.06 11.37
CA GLY A 303 12.53 1.33 12.14
C GLY A 303 12.38 0.88 13.60
N PHE A 304 12.22 -0.41 13.84
CA PHE A 304 11.90 -0.93 15.18
C PHE A 304 13.10 -0.79 16.15
N PRO A 305 12.85 -0.56 17.46
CA PRO A 305 13.92 -0.41 18.44
C PRO A 305 14.68 -1.72 18.68
N CYS A 306 15.97 -1.63 18.98
CA CYS A 306 16.84 -2.78 19.25
C CYS A 306 16.59 -3.34 20.66
N GLN A 307 16.05 -4.56 20.77
CA GLN A 307 15.83 -5.26 22.05
C GLN A 307 16.44 -6.68 22.01
N ALA A 308 16.69 -7.26 23.19
CA ALA A 308 17.21 -8.63 23.34
C ALA A 308 16.06 -9.63 23.47
N PHE A 309 16.08 -10.72 22.68
CA PHE A 309 15.05 -11.77 22.77
C PHE A 309 15.35 -12.79 23.87
N SER A 310 14.33 -13.18 24.65
CA SER A 310 14.42 -14.29 25.61
C SER A 310 14.12 -15.64 24.94
N ILE A 311 14.94 -16.66 25.21
CA ILE A 311 14.84 -18.04 24.65
C ILE A 311 13.48 -18.70 24.96
N ALA A 312 12.90 -18.42 26.13
CA ALA A 312 11.64 -19.01 26.56
C ALA A 312 10.44 -18.57 25.70
N GLY A 313 10.46 -17.34 25.18
CA GLY A 313 9.38 -16.79 24.35
C GLY A 313 9.43 -17.25 22.88
N TYR A 314 10.61 -17.58 22.35
CA TYR A 314 10.77 -18.03 20.97
C TYR A 314 10.25 -19.47 20.76
N ARG A 315 10.52 -20.38 21.70
CA ARG A 315 10.15 -21.80 21.60
C ARG A 315 8.65 -22.09 21.73
N GLN A 316 7.83 -21.08 22.05
CA GLN A 316 6.38 -21.25 22.28
C GLN A 316 5.53 -21.07 21.01
N GLY A 317 6.13 -20.80 19.84
CA GLY A 317 5.40 -20.66 18.57
C GLY A 317 4.55 -19.38 18.48
N PHE A 318 4.09 -19.00 17.28
CA PHE A 318 3.28 -17.77 17.06
C PHE A 318 1.87 -17.83 17.65
N ASN A 319 1.41 -19.03 18.04
CA ASN A 319 0.05 -19.28 18.52
C ASN A 319 -0.13 -19.13 20.03
N ASP A 320 0.93 -18.83 20.77
CA ASP A 320 0.81 -18.63 22.22
C ASP A 320 0.29 -17.20 22.50
N LYS A 321 -0.85 -17.11 23.20
CA LYS A 321 -1.56 -15.85 23.53
C LYS A 321 -0.81 -14.97 24.52
N LYS A 322 0.37 -15.40 25.00
CA LYS A 322 1.23 -14.61 25.89
C LYS A 322 2.02 -13.61 25.05
N ASN A 323 1.52 -12.37 25.04
CA ASN A 323 2.17 -11.17 24.52
C ASN A 323 3.71 -11.29 24.52
N ARG A 324 4.27 -11.52 23.34
CA ARG A 324 5.71 -11.38 23.11
C ARG A 324 6.01 -9.89 23.28
N GLY A 325 6.55 -9.49 24.43
CA GLY A 325 6.78 -8.08 24.77
C GLY A 325 7.86 -7.37 23.95
N ASP A 326 8.19 -7.87 22.76
CA ASP A 326 9.23 -7.34 21.88
C ASP A 326 8.62 -6.88 20.56
N LEU A 327 8.93 -5.63 20.20
CA LEU A 327 8.33 -4.90 19.09
C LEU A 327 8.63 -5.52 17.72
N PHE A 328 9.70 -6.32 17.58
CA PHE A 328 9.91 -7.09 16.35
C PHE A 328 8.79 -8.12 16.13
N PHE A 329 8.30 -8.76 17.18
CA PHE A 329 7.24 -9.76 17.04
C PHE A 329 5.87 -9.13 16.73
N ASP A 330 5.65 -7.87 17.12
CA ASP A 330 4.48 -7.10 16.67
C ASP A 330 4.54 -6.80 15.17
N VAL A 331 5.73 -6.49 14.65
CA VAL A 331 5.95 -6.39 13.19
C VAL A 331 5.71 -7.74 12.52
N ALA A 332 6.27 -8.81 13.06
CA ALA A 332 6.09 -10.16 12.52
C ALA A 332 4.62 -10.60 12.52
N ARG A 333 3.84 -10.26 13.56
CA ARG A 333 2.39 -10.47 13.63
C ARG A 333 1.65 -9.79 12.48
N ILE A 334 2.02 -8.54 12.16
CA ILE A 334 1.41 -7.80 11.05
C ILE A 334 1.79 -8.43 9.70
N ILE A 335 3.06 -8.80 9.52
CA ILE A 335 3.53 -9.49 8.30
C ILE A 335 2.79 -10.83 8.12
N ASP A 336 2.68 -11.63 9.19
CA ASP A 336 1.99 -12.93 9.17
C ASP A 336 0.54 -12.79 8.73
N ARG A 337 -0.20 -11.84 9.28
CA ARG A 337 -1.64 -11.68 9.01
C ARG A 337 -1.96 -10.94 7.72
N ARG A 338 -1.19 -9.90 7.37
CA ARG A 338 -1.45 -9.06 6.19
C ARG A 338 -0.70 -9.49 4.94
N GLN A 339 0.34 -10.31 5.09
CA GLN A 339 1.07 -10.95 3.99
C GLN A 339 1.50 -9.97 2.87
N PRO A 340 2.14 -8.82 3.18
CA PRO A 340 2.56 -7.84 2.19
C PRO A 340 3.49 -8.41 1.11
N ALA A 341 3.55 -7.78 -0.06
CA ALA A 341 4.45 -8.18 -1.14
C ALA A 341 5.92 -8.10 -0.75
N GLY A 342 6.28 -7.16 0.12
CA GLY A 342 7.60 -7.05 0.73
C GLY A 342 7.65 -6.13 1.93
N PHE A 343 8.83 -6.00 2.51
CA PHE A 343 9.07 -5.11 3.65
C PHE A 343 10.49 -4.55 3.65
N LEU A 344 10.68 -3.44 4.37
CA LEU A 344 11.98 -2.89 4.73
C LEU A 344 12.00 -2.59 6.22
N LEU A 345 12.89 -3.28 6.95
CA LEU A 345 13.15 -3.04 8.36
C LEU A 345 14.54 -2.45 8.54
N GLU A 346 14.67 -1.49 9.44
CA GLU A 346 15.94 -0.84 9.80
C GLU A 346 16.28 -1.08 11.26
N ASN A 347 17.59 -1.23 11.55
CA ASN A 347 18.08 -1.26 12.92
C ASN A 347 19.56 -0.82 13.01
N VAL A 348 20.10 -0.76 14.24
CA VAL A 348 21.53 -0.47 14.48
C VAL A 348 22.45 -1.55 13.91
N LYS A 349 23.67 -1.17 13.49
CA LYS A 349 24.65 -2.12 12.92
C LYS A 349 24.96 -3.30 13.85
N ASN A 350 24.91 -3.07 15.17
CA ASN A 350 25.26 -4.03 16.20
C ASN A 350 24.23 -5.17 16.30
N LEU A 351 23.06 -5.06 15.66
CA LEU A 351 22.06 -6.13 15.65
C LEU A 351 22.66 -7.48 15.19
N LYS A 352 23.58 -7.46 14.20
CA LYS A 352 24.24 -8.68 13.69
C LYS A 352 25.12 -9.40 14.73
N SER A 353 25.70 -8.66 15.67
CA SER A 353 26.58 -9.21 16.71
C SER A 353 25.93 -9.26 18.10
N HIS A 354 24.72 -8.72 18.23
CA HIS A 354 23.98 -8.66 19.49
C HIS A 354 23.64 -10.08 20.00
N ASP A 355 23.83 -10.31 21.30
CA ASP A 355 23.67 -11.62 21.95
C ASP A 355 24.43 -12.75 21.20
N GLY A 356 25.68 -12.49 20.82
CA GLY A 356 26.49 -13.45 20.06
C GLY A 356 25.95 -13.74 18.65
N GLY A 357 25.17 -12.81 18.07
CA GLY A 357 24.48 -12.96 16.80
C GLY A 357 23.15 -13.73 16.87
N ARG A 358 22.69 -14.12 18.07
CA ARG A 358 21.42 -14.81 18.26
C ARG A 358 20.22 -13.95 17.86
N THR A 359 20.24 -12.66 18.21
CA THR A 359 19.12 -11.75 17.96
C THR A 359 18.82 -11.63 16.47
N PHE A 360 19.82 -11.33 15.65
CA PHE A 360 19.63 -11.25 14.20
C PHE A 360 19.22 -12.58 13.58
N ARG A 361 19.77 -13.71 14.07
CA ARG A 361 19.39 -15.04 13.59
C ARG A 361 17.91 -15.34 13.81
N ILE A 362 17.40 -15.05 15.01
CA ILE A 362 15.97 -15.23 15.33
C ILE A 362 15.10 -14.37 14.40
N ILE A 363 15.47 -13.11 14.16
CA ILE A 363 14.76 -12.23 13.24
C ILE A 363 14.72 -12.83 11.82
N GLU A 364 15.88 -13.27 11.33
CA GLU A 364 16.02 -13.83 9.99
C GLU A 364 15.24 -15.15 9.82
N GLU A 365 15.33 -16.06 10.79
CA GLU A 365 14.58 -17.32 10.82
C GLU A 365 13.08 -17.06 10.85
N THR A 366 12.62 -16.17 11.73
CA THR A 366 11.20 -15.80 11.87
C THR A 366 10.64 -15.28 10.55
N LEU A 367 11.33 -14.35 9.88
CA LEU A 367 10.87 -13.78 8.62
C LEU A 367 10.85 -14.83 7.47
N LYS A 368 11.79 -15.79 7.47
CA LYS A 368 11.80 -16.91 6.53
C LYS A 368 10.65 -17.89 6.78
N GLU A 369 10.35 -18.19 8.04
CA GLU A 369 9.21 -19.04 8.44
C GLU A 369 7.87 -18.43 8.01
N LEU A 370 7.77 -17.09 8.00
CA LEU A 370 6.61 -16.38 7.45
C LEU A 370 6.51 -16.40 5.91
N GLY A 371 7.43 -17.09 5.23
CA GLY A 371 7.41 -17.28 3.78
C GLY A 371 8.12 -16.19 2.97
N TYR A 372 9.01 -15.41 3.58
CA TYR A 372 9.75 -14.33 2.89
C TYR A 372 11.18 -14.72 2.56
N HIS A 373 11.64 -14.26 1.40
CA HIS A 373 13.03 -14.29 0.99
C HIS A 373 13.75 -13.04 1.51
N VAL A 374 14.62 -13.22 2.51
CA VAL A 374 15.24 -12.14 3.27
C VAL A 374 16.67 -11.87 2.81
N LYS A 375 17.02 -10.58 2.64
CA LYS A 375 18.38 -10.08 2.39
C LYS A 375 18.70 -8.98 3.40
N ALA A 376 19.91 -8.96 3.95
CA ALA A 376 20.31 -7.96 4.95
C ALA A 376 21.74 -7.44 4.78
N LYS A 377 21.93 -6.11 4.79
CA LYS A 377 23.23 -5.47 4.63
C LYS A 377 23.39 -4.29 5.59
N VAL A 378 24.60 -4.10 6.12
CA VAL A 378 24.97 -2.90 6.86
C VAL A 378 25.44 -1.86 5.86
N LEU A 379 24.82 -0.68 5.87
CA LEU A 379 25.15 0.44 4.99
C LEU A 379 25.51 1.67 5.82
N ASN A 380 26.53 2.41 5.38
CA ASN A 380 26.95 3.66 5.98
C ASN A 380 26.41 4.87 5.20
N THR A 381 25.72 5.80 5.87
CA THR A 381 25.15 7.00 5.24
C THR A 381 26.14 7.77 4.36
N MET A 382 27.40 7.92 4.78
CA MET A 382 28.43 8.61 3.98
C MET A 382 28.86 7.86 2.70
N GLU A 383 28.69 6.54 2.66
CA GLU A 383 29.05 5.72 1.50
C GLU A 383 27.89 5.52 0.53
N TYR A 384 26.64 5.58 1.01
CA TYR A 384 25.47 5.23 0.20
C TYR A 384 24.48 6.38 0.01
N GLY A 385 24.52 7.42 0.84
CA GLY A 385 23.58 8.55 0.80
C GLY A 385 24.18 9.87 0.30
N ASN A 386 25.49 9.93 0.05
CA ASN A 386 26.22 11.19 -0.22
C ASN A 386 25.94 12.29 0.83
N ILE A 387 25.80 11.88 2.09
CA ILE A 387 25.62 12.79 3.23
C ILE A 387 26.84 12.63 4.14
N PRO A 388 27.50 13.72 4.57
CA PRO A 388 28.70 13.66 5.40
C PRO A 388 28.36 13.28 6.84
N GLN A 389 27.87 12.06 7.03
CA GLN A 389 27.58 11.47 8.32
C GLN A 389 28.10 10.02 8.36
N ASN A 390 28.91 9.72 9.38
CA ASN A 390 29.21 8.34 9.73
C ASN A 390 28.04 7.74 10.53
N ARG A 391 27.17 7.01 9.84
CA ARG A 391 25.99 6.35 10.42
C ARG A 391 25.77 5.02 9.72
N GLU A 392 26.15 3.96 10.41
CA GLU A 392 25.97 2.59 9.95
C GLU A 392 24.67 2.00 10.49
N ARG A 393 23.87 1.42 9.60
CA ARG A 393 22.59 0.78 9.91
C ARG A 393 22.43 -0.51 9.14
N ILE A 394 21.82 -1.51 9.77
CA ILE A 394 21.41 -2.72 9.08
C ILE A 394 20.04 -2.47 8.45
N TYR A 395 19.94 -2.81 7.17
CA TYR A 395 18.68 -2.82 6.42
C TYR A 395 18.34 -4.27 6.12
N ILE A 396 17.13 -4.69 6.49
CA ILE A 396 16.60 -6.04 6.31
C ILE A 396 15.43 -5.91 5.34
N VAL A 397 15.59 -6.49 4.15
CA VAL A 397 14.60 -6.43 3.07
C VAL A 397 14.07 -7.82 2.84
N GLY A 398 12.75 -7.96 2.73
CA GLY A 398 12.10 -9.22 2.44
C GLY A 398 11.11 -9.11 1.30
N PHE A 399 11.02 -10.16 0.50
CA PHE A 399 10.03 -10.28 -0.57
C PHE A 399 9.32 -11.62 -0.45
N LYS A 400 8.00 -11.61 -0.66
CA LYS A 400 7.20 -12.83 -0.67
C LYS A 400 7.46 -13.65 -1.95
N ASP A 401 7.61 -12.96 -3.08
CA ASP A 401 7.92 -13.58 -4.37
C ASP A 401 9.44 -13.69 -4.55
N LYS A 402 9.90 -14.93 -4.76
CA LYS A 402 11.31 -15.26 -5.01
C LYS A 402 11.91 -14.50 -6.20
N VAL A 403 11.15 -14.26 -7.26
CA VAL A 403 11.64 -13.57 -8.47
C VAL A 403 12.05 -12.14 -8.15
N TYR A 404 11.29 -11.43 -7.33
CA TYR A 404 11.67 -10.08 -6.87
C TYR A 404 12.84 -10.14 -5.90
N ALA A 405 12.87 -11.14 -5.01
CA ALA A 405 14.00 -11.33 -4.11
C ALA A 405 15.31 -11.54 -4.88
N ASP A 406 15.32 -12.41 -5.87
CA ASP A 406 16.50 -12.73 -6.68
C ASP A 406 17.00 -11.51 -7.44
N ARG A 407 16.08 -10.68 -7.97
CA ARG A 407 16.41 -9.43 -8.70
C ARG A 407 16.84 -8.28 -7.80
N PHE A 408 16.50 -8.30 -6.52
CA PHE A 408 16.85 -7.20 -5.62
C PHE A 408 18.34 -7.20 -5.31
N GLU A 409 18.98 -6.04 -5.50
CA GLU A 409 20.35 -5.78 -5.10
C GLU A 409 20.40 -4.53 -4.22
N PHE A 410 21.22 -4.57 -3.17
CA PHE A 410 21.52 -3.37 -2.41
C PHE A 410 22.29 -2.37 -3.30
N PRO A 411 22.10 -1.05 -3.09
CA PRO A 411 22.76 -0.04 -3.90
C PRO A 411 24.29 -0.19 -3.83
N MET A 412 24.95 0.21 -4.91
CA MET A 412 26.40 0.35 -4.93
C MET A 412 26.83 1.58 -4.14
N PRO A 413 27.99 1.56 -3.46
CA PRO A 413 28.54 2.75 -2.83
C PRO A 413 28.71 3.89 -3.84
N GLN A 414 28.52 5.12 -3.39
CA GLN A 414 28.78 6.34 -4.13
C GLN A 414 29.83 7.19 -3.42
N LYS A 415 30.54 8.02 -4.20
CA LYS A 415 31.56 8.91 -3.65
C LYS A 415 30.90 10.04 -2.85
N LEU A 416 31.38 10.28 -1.63
CA LEU A 416 31.00 11.45 -0.84
C LEU A 416 31.56 12.73 -1.50
N THR A 417 30.67 13.60 -1.95
CA THR A 417 30.99 14.91 -2.54
C THR A 417 30.48 16.08 -1.69
N VAL A 418 29.41 15.88 -0.92
CA VAL A 418 28.87 16.87 0.02
C VAL A 418 29.76 16.98 1.24
N LYS A 419 30.14 18.21 1.61
CA LYS A 419 30.89 18.51 2.83
C LYS A 419 29.95 18.90 3.96
N ILE A 420 30.40 18.71 5.20
CA ILE A 420 29.59 19.12 6.36
C ILE A 420 29.24 20.61 6.31
N THR A 421 30.16 21.44 5.83
CA THR A 421 29.99 22.89 5.65
C THR A 421 28.84 23.26 4.72
N ASP A 422 28.52 22.40 3.75
CA ASP A 422 27.47 22.65 2.77
C ASP A 422 26.07 22.52 3.40
N LEU A 423 25.98 21.84 4.54
CA LEU A 423 24.73 21.61 5.27
C LEU A 423 24.49 22.63 6.40
N LEU A 424 25.49 23.46 6.70
CA LEU A 424 25.44 24.43 7.79
C LEU A 424 24.62 25.67 7.43
N GLU A 425 23.95 26.24 8.43
CA GLU A 425 23.25 27.51 8.29
C GLU A 425 24.22 28.69 8.33
N LYS A 426 23.96 29.69 7.48
CA LYS A 426 24.76 30.94 7.45
C LYS A 426 24.44 31.85 8.65
N ASN A 427 23.18 31.87 9.07
CA ASN A 427 22.67 32.77 10.11
C ASN A 427 22.14 31.96 11.29
N VAL A 428 22.99 31.76 12.30
CA VAL A 428 22.66 31.01 13.51
C VAL A 428 22.45 31.95 14.69
N ASP A 429 21.40 31.68 15.47
CA ASP A 429 21.06 32.39 16.70
C ASP A 429 22.15 32.19 17.78
N LYS A 430 22.46 33.27 18.52
CA LYS A 430 23.44 33.28 19.62
C LYS A 430 23.22 32.15 20.63
N LYS A 431 21.98 31.69 20.85
CA LYS A 431 21.67 30.61 21.80
C LYS A 431 22.39 29.28 21.48
N TYR A 432 22.77 29.04 20.23
CA TYR A 432 23.50 27.83 19.83
C TYR A 432 25.01 27.91 20.11
N TYR A 433 25.55 29.11 20.30
CA TYR A 433 26.96 29.33 20.58
C TYR A 433 27.29 29.03 22.03
N TYR A 434 28.54 28.63 22.23
CA TYR A 434 29.14 28.39 23.53
C TYR A 434 29.93 29.59 24.04
N ASN A 435 30.25 30.59 23.21
CA ASN A 435 31.16 31.71 23.51
C ASN A 435 31.07 32.26 24.95
N ASP A 436 29.85 32.48 25.46
CA ASP A 436 29.61 33.07 26.79
C ASP A 436 29.18 32.03 27.85
N LYS A 437 29.39 30.73 27.58
CA LYS A 437 28.95 29.62 28.45
C LYS A 437 30.16 28.95 29.11
N PRO A 438 30.01 28.40 30.34
CA PRO A 438 31.11 27.74 31.06
C PRO A 438 31.82 26.63 30.28
N LEU A 439 31.12 25.97 29.34
CA LEU A 439 31.70 24.91 28.51
C LEU A 439 32.74 25.46 27.51
N PHE A 440 32.67 26.73 27.11
CA PHE A 440 33.60 27.34 26.14
C PHE A 440 35.06 27.21 26.54
N GLU A 441 35.37 27.45 27.82
CA GLU A 441 36.72 27.36 28.36
C GLU A 441 37.34 25.96 28.15
N LYS A 442 36.49 24.92 28.13
CA LYS A 442 36.89 23.54 27.87
C LYS A 442 36.97 23.21 26.38
N LEU A 443 36.37 24.02 25.51
CA LEU A 443 36.30 23.77 24.06
C LEU A 443 37.35 24.58 23.27
N LYS A 444 37.66 25.81 23.69
CA LYS A 444 38.38 26.82 22.88
C LYS A 444 39.75 26.38 22.34
N ASN A 445 40.47 25.55 23.11
CA ASN A 445 41.80 25.06 22.72
C ASN A 445 41.75 23.84 21.81
N TYR A 446 40.59 23.19 21.67
CA TYR A 446 40.42 21.95 20.89
C TYR A 446 39.57 22.16 19.63
N VAL A 447 38.58 23.03 19.69
CA VAL A 447 37.67 23.33 18.58
C VAL A 447 38.17 24.56 17.85
N ILE A 448 39.20 24.37 17.01
CA ILE A 448 39.98 25.47 16.44
C ILE A 448 39.81 25.66 14.92
N GLU A 449 39.39 24.64 14.19
CA GLU A 449 39.30 24.66 12.72
C GLU A 449 37.84 24.66 12.23
N GLU A 450 37.56 25.50 11.22
CA GLU A 450 36.29 25.49 10.50
C GLU A 450 36.18 24.24 9.60
N GLY A 451 34.96 23.75 9.39
CA GLY A 451 34.70 22.57 8.55
C GLY A 451 35.06 21.22 9.18
N LYS A 452 35.57 21.21 10.41
CA LYS A 452 35.71 19.99 11.21
C LYS A 452 34.57 19.81 12.20
N VAL A 453 34.29 18.56 12.52
CA VAL A 453 33.29 18.20 13.54
C VAL A 453 33.98 17.61 14.76
N TYR A 454 33.60 18.13 15.91
CA TYR A 454 34.12 17.72 17.22
C TYR A 454 33.00 17.12 18.05
N GLN A 455 33.34 16.36 19.08
CA GLN A 455 32.39 15.84 20.06
C GLN A 455 32.89 16.12 21.47
N TRP A 456 32.00 16.64 22.30
CA TRP A 456 32.21 16.65 23.75
C TRP A 456 31.92 15.26 24.33
N ARG A 457 32.93 14.68 24.98
CA ARG A 457 32.91 13.33 25.57
C ARG A 457 33.14 13.42 27.07
N ARG A 458 32.10 13.79 27.83
CA ARG A 458 32.07 14.01 29.30
C ARG A 458 33.16 14.92 29.89
N GLN A 459 34.43 14.57 29.68
CA GLN A 459 35.63 15.23 30.19
C GLN A 459 36.55 15.78 29.10
N TYR A 460 36.43 15.35 27.84
CA TYR A 460 37.36 15.75 26.78
C TYR A 460 36.68 16.04 25.44
N VAL A 461 37.38 16.75 24.55
CA VAL A 461 36.96 17.01 23.17
C VAL A 461 37.63 16.00 22.23
N ARG A 462 36.85 15.39 21.34
CA ARG A 462 37.35 14.53 20.27
C ARG A 462 37.08 15.14 18.91
N GLU A 463 38.12 15.36 18.12
CA GLU A 463 37.99 15.67 16.70
C GLU A 463 37.58 14.42 15.90
N ASN A 464 36.65 14.59 14.96
CA ASN A 464 36.36 13.56 13.98
C ASN A 464 37.27 13.69 12.75
N LYS A 465 38.29 12.82 12.69
CA LYS A 465 39.32 12.85 11.64
C LYS A 465 38.81 12.57 10.23
N SER A 466 37.62 11.99 10.08
CA SER A 466 37.01 11.76 8.76
C SER A 466 36.31 13.00 8.18
N GLY A 467 36.25 14.13 8.91
CA GLY A 467 35.62 15.36 8.41
C GLY A 467 34.10 15.28 8.24
N VAL A 468 33.47 14.22 8.74
CA VAL A 468 32.02 14.00 8.68
C VAL A 468 31.38 14.17 10.06
N CYS A 469 30.07 14.36 10.09
CA CYS A 469 29.32 14.30 11.33
C CYS A 469 29.34 12.87 11.90
N PRO A 470 29.58 12.67 13.20
CA PRO A 470 29.32 11.38 13.84
C PRO A 470 27.82 11.07 13.85
N THR A 471 27.45 9.83 14.19
CA THR A 471 26.04 9.44 14.34
C THR A 471 25.37 10.36 15.37
N LEU A 472 24.29 11.03 14.95
CA LEU A 472 23.41 11.79 15.85
C LEU A 472 22.61 10.81 16.73
N THR A 473 22.54 11.08 18.04
CA THR A 473 21.83 10.24 19.01
C THR A 473 20.59 10.95 19.57
N ALA A 474 19.53 10.21 19.89
CA ALA A 474 18.29 10.80 20.40
C ALA A 474 18.47 11.53 21.75
N ASN A 475 19.43 11.08 22.57
CA ASN A 475 19.73 11.62 23.90
C ASN A 475 20.79 12.74 23.92
N MET A 476 21.11 13.34 22.77
CA MET A 476 22.06 14.46 22.72
C MET A 476 21.59 15.61 23.62
N GLY A 477 22.46 16.07 24.52
CA GLY A 477 22.18 17.21 25.41
C GLY A 477 21.65 16.87 26.80
N MET A 478 21.28 15.61 27.08
CA MET A 478 20.76 15.17 28.40
C MET A 478 21.87 14.76 29.39
N GLY A 479 22.99 15.51 29.45
CA GLY A 479 23.99 15.31 30.50
C GLY A 479 25.12 14.31 30.21
N GLY A 480 25.79 14.43 29.03
CA GLY A 480 27.17 13.93 28.92
C GLY A 480 27.68 13.41 27.57
N HIS A 481 26.89 13.33 26.50
CA HIS A 481 27.32 12.56 25.32
C HIS A 481 27.10 13.23 23.96
N ASN A 482 28.16 13.13 23.13
CA ASN A 482 28.16 13.04 21.67
C ASN A 482 27.57 14.19 20.88
N VAL A 483 27.21 15.29 21.54
CA VAL A 483 26.77 16.53 20.89
C VAL A 483 27.85 16.94 19.88
N PRO A 484 27.54 17.00 18.58
CA PRO A 484 28.45 17.50 17.58
C PRO A 484 28.65 19.00 17.79
N ILE A 485 29.91 19.40 17.81
CA ILE A 485 30.37 20.76 18.01
C ILE A 485 31.18 21.15 16.79
N ILE A 486 30.97 22.37 16.32
CA ILE A 486 31.68 22.94 15.17
C ILE A 486 32.17 24.34 15.51
N LYS A 487 33.10 24.83 14.69
CA LYS A 487 33.53 26.22 14.67
C LYS A 487 33.06 26.88 13.39
N ASP A 488 32.55 28.11 13.52
CA ASP A 488 32.40 29.04 12.42
C ASP A 488 33.05 30.39 12.78
N LYS A 489 32.95 31.37 11.87
CA LYS A 489 33.52 32.72 12.06
C LYS A 489 33.03 33.45 13.31
N LYS A 490 31.84 33.13 13.83
CA LYS A 490 31.25 33.76 15.01
C LYS A 490 31.65 33.03 16.30
N GLY A 491 32.11 31.78 16.23
CA GLY A 491 32.67 31.07 17.37
C GLY A 491 32.34 29.57 17.39
N ILE A 492 32.31 29.01 18.61
CA ILE A 492 32.11 27.58 18.83
C ILE A 492 30.63 27.33 19.14
N ARG A 493 30.00 26.39 18.44
CA ARG A 493 28.58 26.12 18.61
C ARG A 493 28.22 24.66 18.42
N LYS A 494 27.02 24.30 18.87
CA LYS A 494 26.37 23.04 18.49
C LYS A 494 25.65 23.19 17.14
N LEU A 495 25.34 22.05 16.53
CA LEU A 495 24.44 22.02 15.38
C LEU A 495 23.03 22.51 15.77
N THR A 496 22.36 23.20 14.85
CA THR A 496 20.95 23.55 14.99
C THR A 496 20.06 22.33 14.67
N PRO A 497 18.77 22.36 15.03
CA PRO A 497 17.83 21.33 14.60
C PRO A 497 17.76 21.18 13.08
N LEU A 498 17.74 22.29 12.33
CA LEU A 498 17.69 22.24 10.86
C LEU A 498 18.95 21.61 10.26
N GLU A 499 20.13 21.96 10.77
CA GLU A 499 21.39 21.32 10.37
C GLU A 499 21.39 19.82 10.69
N CYS A 500 20.87 19.41 11.85
CA CYS A 500 20.68 17.99 12.18
C CYS A 500 19.78 17.28 11.18
N PHE A 501 18.66 17.89 10.77
CA PHE A 501 17.75 17.34 9.74
C PHE A 501 18.45 17.19 8.38
N ARG A 502 19.19 18.21 7.93
CA ARG A 502 20.00 18.16 6.70
C ARG A 502 21.05 17.04 6.75
N ILE A 503 21.71 16.87 7.90
CA ILE A 503 22.68 15.79 8.14
C ILE A 503 22.01 14.40 8.23
N GLN A 504 20.70 14.32 8.47
CA GLN A 504 19.91 13.09 8.32
C GLN A 504 19.35 12.90 6.90
N GLY A 505 19.59 13.83 5.96
CA GLY A 505 19.14 13.76 4.57
C GLY A 505 17.71 14.26 4.32
N PHE A 506 17.13 14.99 5.27
CA PHE A 506 15.85 15.68 5.07
C PHE A 506 16.04 16.98 4.25
N PRO A 507 15.05 17.37 3.42
CA PRO A 507 15.13 18.50 2.51
C PRO A 507 15.16 19.87 3.20
#